data_AF-A0A1X7U0V1-F1
#
_entry.id   AF-A0A1X7U0V1-F1
#
_cell.length_a   1.000
_cell.length_b   1.000
_cell.length_c   1.000
_cell.angle_alpha   90.00
_cell.angle_beta   90.00
_cell.angle_gamma   90.00
#
_symmetry.space_group_name_H-M   'P 1'
#
loop_
_entity.id
_entity.type
_entity.pdbx_description
1 polymer ?
#
loop_
_entity_poly.entity_id
_entity_poly.type
_entity_poly.pdbx_seq_one_letter_code
_entity_poly.pdbx_strand_id
1 'polypeptide(L)'
;MLSKTLSIHRKQFPLILSYAITIHKCQVLSLDTAIMDLSTDVLGDGMAYVALSRVRTINGLHLLSLDALSVKVSSNPGINEINRLRTKFRMIYCKTRKVKERREGFK
;
A
#
# COMPACT_ATOMS: atom_id res chain seq x y z
N MET A 1 -16.73 -22.55 37.08
CA MET A 1 -16.89 -22.57 35.61
C MET A 1 -15.55 -22.19 34.96
N LEU A 2 -14.73 -23.16 34.55
CA LEU A 2 -13.52 -22.89 33.77
C LEU A 2 -13.91 -22.85 32.29
N SER A 3 -13.80 -21.68 31.66
CA SER A 3 -13.98 -21.53 30.21
C SER A 3 -12.90 -22.35 29.49
N LYS A 4 -13.29 -23.42 28.80
CA LYS A 4 -12.37 -24.17 27.95
C LYS A 4 -11.96 -23.29 26.77
N THR A 5 -10.68 -22.93 26.70
CA THR A 5 -10.07 -22.30 25.53
C THR A 5 -9.95 -23.34 24.41
N LEU A 6 -10.64 -23.12 23.31
CA LEU A 6 -10.57 -23.99 22.12
C LEU A 6 -9.34 -23.59 21.28
N SER A 7 -8.36 -24.49 21.14
CA SER A 7 -7.22 -24.30 20.23
C SER A 7 -7.38 -25.18 18.98
N ILE A 8 -7.21 -24.58 17.80
CA ILE A 8 -7.26 -25.27 16.51
C ILE A 8 -5.83 -25.37 15.98
N HIS A 9 -5.39 -26.58 15.63
CA HIS A 9 -4.06 -26.85 15.09
C HIS A 9 -4.15 -27.48 13.70
N ARG A 10 -3.27 -27.06 12.79
CA ARG A 10 -3.10 -27.64 11.45
C ARG A 10 -1.64 -28.08 11.29
N LYS A 11 -1.43 -29.32 10.85
CA LYS A 11 -0.11 -29.83 10.43
C LYS A 11 -0.08 -29.92 8.90
N GLN A 12 0.77 -29.12 8.27
CA GLN A 12 0.94 -29.06 6.82
C GLN A 12 2.35 -28.55 6.52
N PHE A 13 2.95 -28.96 5.40
CA PHE A 13 4.20 -28.36 4.94
C PHE A 13 3.99 -26.87 4.65
N PRO A 14 4.92 -25.97 5.04
CA PRO A 14 4.77 -24.53 4.85
C PRO A 14 5.09 -24.12 3.39
N LEU A 15 4.47 -24.82 2.43
CA LEU A 15 4.66 -24.62 1.00
C LEU A 15 3.30 -24.42 0.34
N ILE A 16 3.23 -23.45 -0.56
CA ILE A 16 2.08 -23.18 -1.41
C ILE A 16 2.57 -22.97 -2.84
N LEU A 17 1.74 -23.33 -3.82
CA LEU A 17 2.02 -23.00 -5.22
C LEU A 17 1.99 -21.48 -5.39
N SER A 18 3.04 -20.89 -5.95
CA SER A 18 3.23 -19.44 -6.03
C SER A 18 3.40 -18.90 -7.45
N TYR A 19 3.03 -19.66 -8.49
CA TYR A 19 3.05 -19.16 -9.87
C TYR A 19 2.11 -17.98 -10.09
N ALA A 20 0.93 -18.02 -9.45
CA ALA A 20 -0.05 -16.95 -9.48
C ALA A 20 -0.61 -16.73 -8.08
N ILE A 21 -0.73 -15.46 -7.69
CA ILE A 21 -1.20 -15.04 -6.38
C ILE A 21 -2.18 -13.89 -6.55
N THR A 22 -3.24 -13.87 -5.75
CA THR A 22 -4.21 -12.78 -5.79
C THR A 22 -3.62 -11.53 -5.17
N ILE A 23 -4.00 -10.35 -5.66
CA ILE A 23 -3.50 -9.06 -5.17
C ILE A 23 -3.70 -8.92 -3.64
N HIS A 24 -4.81 -9.42 -3.11
CA HIS A 24 -5.06 -9.45 -1.67
C HIS A 24 -4.01 -10.24 -0.88
N LYS A 25 -3.54 -11.38 -1.40
CA LYS A 25 -2.47 -12.17 -0.76
C LYS A 25 -1.11 -11.51 -0.92
N CYS A 26 -0.95 -10.67 -1.95
CA CYS A 26 0.31 -9.97 -2.20
C CYS A 26 0.51 -8.72 -1.34
N GLN A 27 -0.50 -8.23 -0.62
CA GLN A 27 -0.45 -6.93 0.09
C GLN A 27 0.78 -6.73 0.98
N VAL A 28 1.33 -7.81 1.53
CA VAL A 28 2.47 -7.80 2.46
C VAL A 28 3.77 -8.30 1.79
N LEU A 29 3.72 -8.63 0.50
CA LEU A 29 4.86 -9.14 -0.24
C LEU A 29 5.63 -8.02 -0.94
N SER A 30 6.91 -8.26 -1.15
CA SER A 30 7.79 -7.50 -2.04
C SER A 30 8.28 -8.46 -3.10
N LEU A 31 7.98 -8.17 -4.36
CA LEU A 31 8.28 -9.02 -5.52
C LEU A 31 9.38 -8.36 -6.35
N ASP A 32 10.36 -9.14 -6.79
CA ASP A 32 11.41 -8.65 -7.68
C ASP A 32 10.90 -8.58 -9.13
N THR A 33 10.08 -9.56 -9.54
CA THR A 33 9.43 -9.59 -10.86
C THR A 33 7.98 -10.06 -10.76
N ALA A 34 7.10 -9.52 -11.60
CA ALA A 34 5.71 -9.95 -11.69
C ALA A 34 5.08 -9.59 -13.04
N ILE A 35 4.22 -10.48 -13.53
CA ILE A 35 3.31 -10.22 -14.64
C ILE A 35 1.93 -9.95 -14.06
N MET A 36 1.30 -8.84 -14.43
CA MET A 36 0.00 -8.42 -13.91
C MET A 36 -0.94 -8.01 -15.04
N ASP A 37 -2.23 -8.32 -14.85
CA ASP A 37 -3.31 -7.81 -15.67
C ASP A 37 -4.13 -6.81 -14.85
N LEU A 38 -4.22 -5.56 -15.32
CA LEU A 38 -4.91 -4.45 -14.65
C LEU A 38 -6.11 -3.95 -15.48
N SER A 39 -6.89 -4.88 -16.03
CA SER A 39 -8.19 -4.61 -16.68
C SER A 39 -9.26 -4.15 -15.67
N THR A 40 -10.16 -3.26 -16.12
CA THR A 40 -11.11 -2.52 -15.25
C THR A 40 -12.15 -3.39 -14.56
N ASP A 41 -12.50 -4.54 -15.14
CA ASP A 41 -13.59 -5.38 -14.62
C ASP A 41 -13.21 -6.20 -13.38
N VAL A 42 -11.92 -6.24 -13.00
CA VAL A 42 -11.41 -7.19 -12.00
C VAL A 42 -10.95 -6.51 -10.70
N LEU A 43 -10.82 -5.18 -10.67
CA LEU A 43 -10.14 -4.46 -9.59
C LEU A 43 -11.08 -3.54 -8.80
N GLY A 44 -11.06 -3.70 -7.47
CA GLY A 44 -11.69 -2.76 -6.53
C GLY A 44 -10.82 -1.52 -6.27
N ASP A 45 -11.40 -0.54 -5.57
CA ASP A 45 -10.71 0.72 -5.24
C ASP A 45 -9.36 0.49 -4.54
N GLY A 46 -8.31 1.14 -5.06
CA GLY A 46 -6.95 1.05 -4.54
C GLY A 46 -6.20 -0.25 -4.86
N MET A 47 -6.85 -1.26 -5.47
CA MET A 47 -6.22 -2.55 -5.74
C MET A 47 -5.14 -2.49 -6.82
N ALA A 48 -5.32 -1.64 -7.84
CA ALA A 48 -4.29 -1.38 -8.84
C ALA A 48 -2.99 -0.84 -8.18
N TYR A 49 -3.13 0.10 -7.25
CA TYR A 49 -1.99 0.62 -6.48
C TYR A 49 -1.35 -0.45 -5.59
N VAL A 50 -2.16 -1.26 -4.90
CA VAL A 50 -1.65 -2.36 -4.08
C VAL A 50 -0.79 -3.30 -4.92
N ALA A 51 -1.27 -3.73 -6.08
CA ALA A 51 -0.56 -4.63 -6.99
C ALA A 51 0.76 -4.02 -7.48
N LEU A 52 0.71 -2.81 -8.06
CA LEU A 52 1.88 -2.12 -8.61
C LEU A 52 2.94 -1.85 -7.54
N SER A 53 2.53 -1.46 -6.33
CA SER A 53 3.45 -1.17 -5.23
C SER A 53 4.20 -2.40 -4.68
N ARG A 54 3.84 -3.62 -5.10
CA ARG A 54 4.56 -4.83 -4.66
C ARG A 54 5.84 -5.04 -5.44
N VAL A 55 5.95 -4.55 -6.67
CA VAL A 55 7.13 -4.76 -7.51
C VAL A 55 8.17 -3.69 -7.21
N ARG A 56 9.40 -4.12 -6.91
CA ARG A 56 10.46 -3.22 -6.42
C ARG A 56 11.06 -2.34 -7.51
N THR A 57 11.05 -2.83 -8.75
CA THR A 57 11.66 -2.12 -9.89
C THR A 57 10.72 -2.14 -11.09
N ILE A 58 10.75 -1.07 -11.88
CA ILE A 58 9.95 -0.97 -13.10
C ILE A 58 10.36 -2.05 -14.11
N ASN A 59 11.66 -2.38 -14.18
CA ASN A 59 12.17 -3.41 -15.08
C ASN A 59 11.63 -4.82 -14.77
N GLY A 60 11.24 -5.08 -13.52
CA GLY A 60 10.62 -6.35 -13.12
C GLY A 60 9.11 -6.39 -13.30
N LEU A 61 8.49 -5.29 -13.74
CA LEU A 61 7.04 -5.18 -13.91
C LEU A 61 6.66 -5.42 -15.37
N HIS A 62 5.79 -6.40 -15.60
CA HIS A 62 5.19 -6.64 -16.90
C HIS A 62 3.67 -6.50 -16.79
N LEU A 63 3.08 -5.60 -17.58
CA LEU A 63 1.65 -5.36 -17.62
C LEU A 63 1.06 -5.95 -18.91
N LEU A 64 0.04 -6.79 -18.78
CA LEU A 64 -0.69 -7.35 -19.92
C LEU A 64 -1.74 -6.38 -20.45
N SER A 65 -2.47 -5.73 -19.54
CA SER A 65 -3.44 -4.68 -19.83
C SER A 65 -3.38 -3.64 -18.73
N LEU A 66 -3.50 -2.37 -19.11
CA LEU A 66 -3.59 -1.24 -18.19
C LEU A 66 -4.69 -0.31 -18.69
N ASP A 67 -5.82 -0.31 -17.99
CA ASP A 67 -6.86 0.69 -18.19
C ASP A 67 -6.70 1.81 -17.15
N ALA A 68 -6.75 3.07 -17.60
CA ALA A 68 -6.69 4.22 -16.72
C ALA A 68 -7.87 4.22 -15.72
N LEU A 69 -9.01 3.66 -16.13
CA LEU A 69 -10.17 3.54 -15.26
C LEU A 69 -9.94 2.57 -14.12
N SER A 70 -9.01 1.61 -14.19
CA SER A 70 -8.78 0.64 -13.09
C SER A 70 -8.06 1.26 -11.88
N VAL A 71 -7.45 2.43 -12.05
CA VAL A 71 -6.78 3.19 -10.99
C VAL A 71 -7.80 4.10 -10.28
N LYS A 72 -8.65 3.49 -9.44
CA LYS A 72 -9.66 4.19 -8.66
C LYS A 72 -9.26 4.31 -7.20
N VAL A 73 -9.77 5.35 -6.55
CA VAL A 73 -9.67 5.57 -5.10
C VAL A 73 -11.08 5.76 -4.55
N SER A 74 -11.38 5.10 -3.45
CA SER A 74 -12.68 5.21 -2.79
C SER A 74 -12.97 6.65 -2.38
N SER A 75 -14.17 7.12 -2.68
CA SER A 75 -14.61 8.47 -2.33
C SER A 75 -14.84 8.61 -0.81
N ASN A 76 -14.06 9.52 -0.20
CA ASN A 76 -14.46 10.43 0.90
C ASN A 76 -14.19 10.20 2.40
N PRO A 77 -13.54 9.14 2.92
CA PRO A 77 -12.88 9.25 4.23
C PRO A 77 -11.36 9.43 4.13
N GLY A 78 -10.68 8.57 3.36
CA GLY A 78 -9.20 8.55 3.33
C GLY A 78 -8.57 9.80 2.71
N ILE A 79 -9.13 10.28 1.59
CA ILE A 79 -8.63 11.48 0.90
C ILE A 79 -8.81 12.72 1.79
N ASN A 80 -9.97 12.84 2.44
CA ASN A 80 -10.27 13.95 3.35
C ASN A 80 -9.32 13.97 4.55
N GLU A 81 -9.04 12.80 5.12
CA GLU A 81 -8.08 12.68 6.22
C GLU A 81 -6.66 13.02 5.77
N ILE A 82 -6.21 12.51 4.61
CA ILE A 82 -4.90 12.86 4.04
C ILE A 82 -4.79 14.37 3.81
N ASN A 83 -5.82 15.01 3.28
CA ASN A 83 -5.85 16.45 3.07
C ASN A 83 -5.83 17.23 4.39
N ARG A 84 -6.56 16.76 5.41
CA ARG A 84 -6.53 17.32 6.78
C ARG A 84 -5.12 17.24 7.38
N LEU A 85 -4.47 16.09 7.27
CA LEU A 85 -3.10 15.87 7.77
C LEU A 85 -2.09 16.74 7.03
N ARG A 86 -2.19 16.86 5.70
CA ARG A 86 -1.34 17.75 4.89
C ARG A 86 -1.41 19.19 5.39
N THR A 87 -2.60 19.72 5.64
CA THR A 87 -2.78 21.09 6.17
C THR A 87 -2.18 21.24 7.57
N LYS A 88 -2.45 20.28 8.46
CA LYS A 88 -1.95 20.30 9.85
C LYS A 88 -0.42 20.28 9.92
N PHE A 89 0.22 19.39 9.18
CA PHE A 89 1.68 19.23 9.22
C PHE A 89 2.43 20.25 8.38
N ARG A 90 1.86 20.78 7.29
CA ARG A 90 2.46 21.90 6.52
C ARG A 90 2.73 23.13 7.40
N MET A 91 1.84 23.39 8.38
CA MET A 91 2.02 24.44 9.37
C MET A 91 3.14 24.16 10.39
N ILE A 92 3.37 22.89 10.72
CA ILE A 92 4.42 22.47 11.66
C ILE A 92 5.80 22.59 11.01
N TYR A 93 5.99 22.04 9.80
CA TYR A 93 7.29 22.12 9.10
C TYR A 93 7.72 23.57 8.83
N CYS A 94 6.78 24.45 8.48
CA CYS A 94 7.09 25.87 8.24
C CYS A 94 7.49 26.61 9.53
N LYS A 95 6.87 26.29 10.68
CA LYS A 95 7.28 26.82 11.99
C LYS A 95 8.65 26.33 12.43
N THR A 96 8.93 25.03 12.29
CA THR A 96 10.23 24.44 12.69
C THR A 96 11.39 24.96 11.84
N ARG A 97 11.17 25.20 10.53
CA ARG A 97 12.15 25.83 9.64
C ARG A 97 12.48 27.27 10.05
N LYS A 98 11.47 28.10 10.36
CA LYS A 98 11.68 29.48 10.84
C LYS A 98 12.43 29.55 12.18
N VAL A 99 12.29 28.55 13.05
CA VAL A 99 13.03 28.47 14.32
C VAL A 99 14.48 28.02 14.11
N LYS A 100 14.73 27.12 13.15
CA LYS A 100 16.08 26.65 12.82
C LYS A 100 16.91 27.74 12.11
N GLU A 101 16.34 28.41 11.11
CA GLU A 101 17.00 29.52 10.39
C GLU A 101 17.33 30.70 11.33
N ARG A 102 16.48 31.00 12.32
CA ARG A 102 16.78 32.01 13.36
C ARG A 102 17.90 31.63 14.32
N ARG A 103 18.22 30.34 14.49
CA ARG A 103 19.32 29.89 15.37
C ARG A 103 20.67 29.83 14.65
N GLU A 104 20.65 29.67 13.33
CA GLU A 104 21.85 29.62 12.49
C GLU A 104 22.34 31.03 12.07
N GLY A 105 21.47 32.04 12.06
CA GLY A 105 21.85 33.45 11.82
C GLY A 105 22.38 34.24 13.03
N PHE A 106 22.66 33.55 14.16
CA PHE A 106 23.25 34.14 15.38
C PHE A 106 24.63 33.52 15.72
N LYS A 107 25.28 32.88 14.74
CA LYS A 107 26.68 32.44 14.82
C LYS A 107 27.53 33.23 13.83
#